data_AF-A0A7R8CEF9-F1
#
_entry.id   AF-A0A7R8CEF9-F1
#
_cell.length_a   1.000
_cell.length_b   1.000
_cell.length_c   1.000
_cell.angle_alpha   90.00
_cell.angle_beta   90.00
_cell.angle_gamma   90.00
#
_symmetry.space_group_name_H-M   'P 1'
#
loop_
_entity.id
_entity.type
_entity.pdbx_description
1 polymer ?
#
loop_
_entity_poly.entity_id
_entity_poly.type
_entity_poly.pdbx_seq_one_letter_code
_entity_poly.pdbx_strand_id
1 'polypeptide(L)'
;MYARTSIPSERDNENPTSKIVSNSGSEEKKKRRRFTKEEGEDVCEDEYVLPVFKIQKSNLPNGTSKEVEGFLSGIKGELIGTPSNRIHPNILQDEKEVLKELISHQKNRPLIIKVADKGGGIFLADFNNYWESCNEHL
;
A
#
# COMPACT_ATOMS: atom_id res chain seq x y z
N MET A 1 -59.41 25.37 8.32
CA MET A 1 -59.91 24.43 7.30
C MET A 1 -58.79 23.46 6.98
N TYR A 2 -58.92 22.19 7.40
CA TYR A 2 -57.91 21.15 7.16
C TYR A 2 -58.21 20.46 5.82
N ALA A 3 -57.25 20.46 4.90
CA ALA A 3 -57.32 19.67 3.67
C ALA A 3 -56.64 18.32 3.91
N ARG A 4 -57.44 17.26 3.99
CA ARG A 4 -57.00 15.86 3.85
C ARG A 4 -56.85 15.56 2.37
N THR A 5 -55.68 15.11 1.93
CA THR A 5 -55.52 14.46 0.64
C THR A 5 -55.11 13.01 0.85
N SER A 6 -55.83 12.16 0.15
CA SER A 6 -56.03 10.72 0.29
C SER A 6 -54.86 9.89 -0.23
N ILE A 7 -54.55 8.82 0.52
CA ILE A 7 -53.67 7.70 0.14
C ILE A 7 -54.50 6.72 -0.72
N PRO A 8 -54.02 6.24 -1.87
CA PRO A 8 -54.58 5.05 -2.49
C PRO A 8 -53.94 3.78 -1.91
N SER A 9 -54.81 2.88 -1.44
CA SER A 9 -54.57 1.50 -1.04
C SER A 9 -54.80 0.53 -2.20
N GLU A 10 -54.40 -0.75 -1.99
CA GLU A 10 -54.63 -1.98 -2.79
C GLU A 10 -53.44 -2.31 -3.72
N ARG A 11 -52.59 -3.31 -3.44
CA ARG A 11 -52.73 -4.77 -3.22
C ARG A 11 -53.39 -5.50 -4.39
N ASP A 12 -52.54 -6.15 -5.20
CA ASP A 12 -52.72 -7.45 -5.87
C ASP A 12 -51.31 -8.07 -5.96
N ASN A 13 -50.94 -9.04 -5.11
CA ASN A 13 -51.05 -10.49 -5.30
C ASN A 13 -50.54 -11.01 -6.66
N GLU A 14 -49.35 -11.63 -6.66
CA GLU A 14 -49.14 -13.06 -6.98
C GLU A 14 -47.63 -13.36 -7.14
N ASN A 15 -47.17 -14.40 -6.44
CA ASN A 15 -45.88 -15.05 -6.62
C ASN A 15 -46.19 -16.50 -7.01
N PRO A 16 -45.61 -17.09 -8.07
CA PRO A 16 -44.72 -18.21 -7.82
C PRO A 16 -43.60 -18.44 -8.87
N THR A 17 -42.40 -18.71 -8.36
CA THR A 17 -41.48 -19.79 -8.79
C THR A 17 -41.50 -20.25 -10.25
N SER A 18 -40.54 -19.81 -11.07
CA SER A 18 -40.01 -20.52 -12.26
C SER A 18 -38.78 -19.75 -12.76
N LYS A 19 -37.58 -20.26 -13.07
CA LYS A 19 -37.04 -21.59 -13.35
C LYS A 19 -35.54 -21.56 -13.01
N ILE A 20 -35.08 -22.56 -12.27
CA ILE A 20 -33.68 -22.98 -12.32
C ILE A 20 -33.48 -23.65 -13.69
N VAL A 21 -32.61 -23.10 -14.53
CA VAL A 21 -32.07 -23.81 -15.69
C VAL A 21 -30.55 -23.71 -15.61
N SER A 22 -29.97 -24.75 -15.02
CA SER A 22 -28.62 -25.19 -15.28
C SER A 22 -28.54 -25.75 -16.71
N ASN A 23 -27.42 -25.48 -17.38
CA ASN A 23 -26.77 -26.19 -18.50
C ASN A 23 -26.29 -25.18 -19.55
N SER A 24 -25.21 -25.35 -20.30
CA SER A 24 -24.03 -26.22 -20.29
C SER A 24 -23.34 -25.88 -21.61
N GLY A 25 -22.02 -25.78 -21.65
CA GLY A 25 -21.25 -25.85 -22.90
C GLY A 25 -21.20 -24.57 -23.72
N SER A 26 -20.21 -23.72 -23.44
CA SER A 26 -19.73 -22.74 -24.42
C SER A 26 -18.88 -23.49 -25.43
N GLU A 27 -19.42 -23.70 -26.63
CA GLU A 27 -18.72 -24.34 -27.74
C GLU A 27 -17.45 -23.57 -28.15
N GLU A 28 -16.34 -24.31 -28.16
CA GLU A 28 -15.03 -23.84 -28.61
C GLU A 28 -15.00 -23.78 -30.15
N LYS A 29 -15.32 -22.62 -30.73
CA LYS A 29 -15.15 -22.39 -32.18
C LYS A 29 -13.69 -22.12 -32.53
N LYS A 30 -12.93 -23.20 -32.75
CA LYS A 30 -11.55 -23.17 -33.27
C LYS A 30 -11.54 -22.74 -34.75
N LYS A 31 -11.21 -21.46 -35.00
CA LYS A 31 -11.09 -20.87 -36.35
C LYS A 31 -9.82 -21.38 -37.04
N ARG A 32 -9.91 -22.48 -37.80
CA ARG A 32 -8.80 -22.94 -38.68
C ARG A 32 -8.67 -21.97 -39.87
N ARG A 33 -7.66 -21.11 -39.86
CA ARG A 33 -7.25 -20.36 -41.05
C ARG A 33 -6.42 -21.30 -41.94
N ARG A 34 -6.88 -21.55 -43.16
CA ARG A 34 -6.07 -22.21 -44.20
C ARG A 34 -5.07 -21.17 -44.70
N PHE A 35 -3.78 -21.49 -44.67
CA PHE A 35 -2.75 -20.68 -45.32
C PHE A 35 -2.55 -21.19 -46.74
N THR A 36 -2.86 -20.35 -47.72
CA THR A 36 -2.28 -20.43 -49.06
C THR A 36 -0.90 -19.79 -49.02
N LYS A 37 0.08 -20.51 -49.55
CA LYS A 37 1.49 -20.16 -49.56
C LYS A 37 1.75 -19.17 -50.70
N GLU A 38 2.18 -17.96 -50.37
CA GLU A 38 2.87 -17.06 -51.30
C GLU A 38 4.14 -16.57 -50.63
N GLU A 39 5.16 -16.41 -51.46
CA GLU A 39 6.58 -16.41 -51.12
C GLU A 39 7.10 -15.02 -50.76
N GLY A 40 8.10 -15.00 -49.87
CA GLY A 40 9.08 -13.91 -49.76
C GLY A 40 8.74 -12.83 -48.75
N GLU A 41 9.36 -12.90 -47.57
CA GLU A 41 9.85 -11.76 -46.80
C GLU A 41 10.68 -12.29 -45.62
N ASP A 42 11.92 -11.84 -45.49
CA ASP A 42 12.81 -12.14 -44.36
C ASP A 42 12.23 -11.53 -43.08
N VAL A 43 11.54 -12.36 -42.28
CA VAL A 43 11.09 -11.99 -40.94
C VAL A 43 12.10 -12.56 -39.95
N CYS A 44 12.81 -11.68 -39.25
CA CYS A 44 13.59 -12.07 -38.08
C CYS A 44 12.66 -12.80 -37.11
N GLU A 45 12.84 -14.12 -36.99
CA GLU A 45 12.13 -14.92 -36.00
C GLU A 45 12.66 -14.50 -34.63
N ASP A 46 11.96 -13.58 -33.96
CA ASP A 46 12.08 -13.43 -32.52
C ASP A 46 11.68 -14.78 -31.90
N GLU A 47 12.69 -15.61 -31.63
CA GLU A 47 12.55 -16.92 -31.05
C GLU A 47 11.80 -16.77 -29.72
N TYR A 48 10.52 -17.13 -29.72
CA TYR A 48 9.67 -17.02 -28.54
C TYR A 48 10.15 -18.00 -27.47
N VAL A 49 10.97 -17.50 -26.54
CA VAL A 49 11.49 -18.30 -25.43
C VAL A 49 10.35 -18.60 -24.46
N LEU A 50 9.93 -19.87 -24.43
CA LEU A 50 8.92 -20.34 -23.48
C LEU A 50 9.43 -20.14 -22.04
N PRO A 51 8.63 -19.55 -21.14
CA PRO A 51 9.04 -19.36 -19.76
C PRO A 51 9.36 -20.70 -19.11
N VAL A 52 10.58 -20.81 -18.56
CA VAL A 52 11.13 -22.01 -17.92
C VAL A 52 10.24 -22.52 -16.79
N PHE A 53 9.49 -21.62 -16.15
CA PHE A 53 8.55 -21.95 -15.08
C PHE A 53 7.11 -21.72 -15.52
N LYS A 54 6.24 -22.66 -15.16
CA LYS A 54 4.79 -22.50 -15.31
C LYS A 54 4.34 -21.34 -14.43
N ILE A 55 3.71 -20.33 -15.02
CA ILE A 55 3.04 -19.26 -14.28
C ILE A 55 2.02 -19.93 -13.36
N GLN A 56 2.16 -19.75 -12.05
CA GLN A 56 1.23 -20.34 -11.10
C GLN A 56 -0.13 -19.71 -11.30
N LYS A 57 -1.15 -20.55 -11.53
CA LYS A 57 -2.53 -20.10 -11.62
C LYS A 57 -2.93 -19.63 -10.23
N SER A 58 -3.16 -18.32 -10.09
CA SER A 58 -3.78 -17.78 -8.90
C SER A 58 -5.27 -18.14 -8.92
N ASN A 59 -5.77 -18.68 -7.81
CA ASN A 59 -7.21 -18.86 -7.59
C ASN A 59 -7.87 -17.60 -7.02
N LEU A 60 -7.13 -16.50 -6.87
CA LEU A 60 -7.70 -15.24 -6.43
C LEU A 60 -8.56 -14.66 -7.55
N PRO A 61 -9.72 -14.05 -7.22
CA PRO A 61 -10.50 -13.31 -8.19
C PRO A 61 -9.65 -12.18 -8.77
N ASN A 62 -9.69 -12.04 -10.09
CA ASN A 62 -8.98 -10.96 -10.78
C ASN A 62 -9.71 -9.64 -10.53
N GLY A 63 -9.03 -8.68 -9.93
CA GLY A 63 -9.54 -7.33 -9.69
C GLY A 63 -10.25 -7.17 -8.35
N THR A 64 -10.28 -5.93 -7.88
CA THR A 64 -11.03 -5.51 -6.69
C THR A 64 -12.49 -5.25 -7.05
N SER A 65 -13.41 -5.39 -6.09
CA SER A 65 -14.80 -4.99 -6.33
C SER A 65 -14.88 -3.46 -6.49
N LYS A 66 -15.79 -2.98 -7.33
CA LYS A 66 -16.01 -1.54 -7.57
C LYS A 66 -16.28 -0.75 -6.28
N GLU A 67 -16.91 -1.39 -5.31
CA GLU A 67 -17.22 -0.81 -3.99
C GLU A 67 -15.95 -0.57 -3.17
N VAL A 68 -15.04 -1.55 -3.14
CA VAL A 68 -13.74 -1.42 -2.45
C VAL A 68 -12.87 -0.39 -3.14
N GLU A 69 -12.88 -0.34 -4.47
CA GLU A 69 -12.16 0.70 -5.23
C GLU A 69 -12.68 2.10 -4.92
N GLY A 70 -14.00 2.29 -4.88
CA GLY A 70 -14.62 3.56 -4.51
C GLY A 70 -14.25 3.98 -3.09
N PHE A 71 -14.34 3.07 -2.12
CA PHE A 71 -13.96 3.33 -0.74
C PHE A 71 -12.48 3.69 -0.58
N LEU A 72 -11.58 2.91 -1.20
CA LEU A 72 -10.14 3.19 -1.19
C LEU A 72 -9.81 4.51 -1.90
N SER A 73 -10.55 4.87 -2.94
CA SER A 73 -10.38 6.15 -3.63
C SER A 73 -10.78 7.33 -2.72
N GLY A 74 -11.85 7.19 -1.95
CA GLY A 74 -12.31 8.17 -0.98
C GLY A 74 -11.28 8.41 0.13
N ILE A 75 -10.79 7.33 0.75
CA ILE A 75 -9.74 7.42 1.79
C ILE A 75 -8.48 8.07 1.23
N LYS A 76 -8.05 7.69 0.02
CA LYS A 76 -6.87 8.30 -0.61
C LYS A 76 -7.08 9.78 -0.88
N GLY A 77 -8.26 10.18 -1.37
CA GLY A 77 -8.60 11.58 -1.60
C GLY A 77 -8.59 12.40 -0.30
N GLU A 78 -9.12 11.84 0.78
CA GLU A 78 -9.14 12.48 2.09
C GLU A 78 -7.74 12.59 2.69
N LEU A 79 -6.93 11.53 2.61
CA LEU A 79 -5.57 11.47 3.17
C LEU A 79 -4.55 12.31 2.38
N ILE A 80 -4.65 12.31 1.05
CA ILE A 80 -3.73 13.05 0.17
C ILE A 80 -4.18 14.51 0.03
N GLY A 81 -5.50 14.75 0.03
CA GLY A 81 -6.10 16.07 -0.12
C GLY A 81 -6.11 16.90 1.15
N THR A 82 -5.94 16.30 2.32
CA THR A 82 -5.79 17.07 3.57
C THR A 82 -4.43 17.76 3.59
N PRO A 83 -4.38 19.09 3.84
CA PRO A 83 -3.11 19.78 4.03
C PRO A 83 -2.45 19.22 5.28
N SER A 84 -1.38 18.45 5.08
CA SER A 84 -0.53 18.01 6.18
C SER A 84 0.05 19.24 6.85
N ASN A 85 -0.24 19.42 8.15
CA ASN A 85 0.52 20.32 9.01
C ASN A 85 1.94 19.77 9.12
N ARG A 86 2.75 20.01 8.09
CA ARG A 86 4.16 19.66 8.08
C ARG A 86 4.81 20.50 9.15
N ILE A 87 5.11 19.87 10.28
CA ILE A 87 5.96 20.47 11.30
C ILE A 87 7.33 20.59 10.64
N HIS A 88 7.63 21.79 10.15
CA HIS A 88 8.95 22.09 9.65
C HIS A 88 9.89 22.10 10.86
N PRO A 89 10.99 21.33 10.83
CA PRO A 89 11.95 21.38 11.91
C PRO A 89 12.48 22.81 11.99
N ASN A 90 12.32 23.44 13.15
CA ASN A 90 12.83 24.79 13.43
C ASN A 90 14.34 24.79 13.69
N ILE A 91 15.06 23.87 13.03
CA ILE A 91 16.49 23.63 13.23
C ILE A 91 17.19 24.13 11.97
N LEU A 92 18.15 25.02 12.15
CA LEU A 92 18.96 25.56 11.06
C LEU A 92 19.80 24.43 10.42
N GLN A 93 20.29 24.69 9.20
CA GLN A 93 21.07 23.68 8.48
C GLN A 93 22.37 23.34 9.22
N ASP A 94 23.07 24.36 9.73
CA ASP A 94 24.30 24.22 10.50
C ASP A 94 24.07 23.37 11.77
N GLU A 95 22.96 23.62 12.48
CA GLU A 95 22.58 22.85 13.67
C GLU A 95 22.30 21.38 13.33
N LYS A 96 21.73 21.08 12.16
CA LYS A 96 21.53 19.69 11.71
C LYS A 96 22.86 18.98 11.43
N GLU A 97 23.86 19.69 10.90
CA GLU A 97 25.18 19.13 10.64
C GLU A 97 25.88 18.80 11.95
N VAL A 98 25.88 19.74 12.90
CA VAL A 98 26.39 19.51 14.26
C VAL A 98 25.65 18.35 14.94
N LEU A 99 24.33 18.22 14.77
CA LEU A 99 23.57 17.11 15.34
C LEU A 99 24.02 15.76 14.77
N LYS A 100 24.32 15.69 13.46
CA LYS A 100 24.82 14.47 12.81
C LYS A 100 26.21 14.09 13.30
N GLU A 101 27.09 15.08 13.50
CA GLU A 101 28.40 14.87 14.10
C GLU A 101 28.26 14.33 15.52
N LEU A 102 27.41 14.96 16.35
CA LEU A 102 27.15 14.53 17.72
C LEU A 102 26.66 13.07 17.80
N ILE A 103 25.73 12.68 16.92
CA ILE A 103 25.24 11.29 16.81
C ILE A 103 26.38 10.34 16.42
N SER A 104 27.27 10.77 15.53
CA SER A 104 28.43 9.97 15.09
C SER A 104 29.42 9.76 16.23
N HIS A 105 29.70 10.82 17.00
CA HIS A 105 30.52 10.74 18.22
C HIS A 105 29.87 9.89 19.32
N GLN A 106 28.54 9.87 19.44
CA GLN A 106 27.88 8.96 20.38
C GLN A 106 28.02 7.48 19.96
N LYS A 107 27.89 7.18 18.66
CA LYS A 107 28.03 5.81 18.11
C LYS A 107 29.43 5.26 18.28
N ASN A 108 30.45 6.08 18.01
CA ASN A 108 31.85 5.67 18.11
C ASN A 108 32.35 5.58 19.57
N ARG A 109 31.50 5.96 20.54
CA ARG A 109 31.79 6.00 21.98
C ARG A 109 32.96 6.89 22.47
N PRO A 110 33.43 7.98 21.81
CA PRO A 110 34.23 8.98 22.53
C PRO A 110 33.41 9.78 23.56
N LEU A 111 32.10 9.92 23.36
CA LEU A 111 31.23 10.76 24.18
C LEU A 111 30.02 9.96 24.69
N ILE A 112 29.67 10.15 25.96
CA ILE A 112 28.43 9.64 26.56
C ILE A 112 27.47 10.81 26.77
N ILE A 113 26.26 10.66 26.26
CA ILE A 113 25.13 11.56 26.51
C ILE A 113 24.02 10.74 27.17
N LYS A 114 23.62 11.09 28.39
CA LYS A 114 22.52 10.44 29.13
C LYS A 114 21.54 11.48 29.65
N VAL A 115 20.28 11.09 29.76
CA VAL A 115 19.27 11.91 30.45
C VAL A 115 19.50 11.79 31.95
N ALA A 116 19.46 12.91 32.67
CA ALA A 116 19.54 12.89 34.13
C ALA A 116 18.23 12.35 34.74
N ASP A 117 18.32 11.60 35.83
CA ASP A 117 17.19 10.86 36.44
C ASP A 117 15.96 11.71 36.76
N LYS A 118 16.15 13.01 37.04
CA LYS A 118 15.05 13.93 37.40
C LYS A 118 14.51 14.72 36.21
N GLY A 119 14.84 14.33 34.97
CA GLY A 119 14.28 14.89 33.74
C GLY A 119 14.66 16.35 33.43
N GLY A 120 15.34 17.04 34.34
CA GLY A 120 15.70 18.46 34.20
C GLY A 120 17.06 18.72 33.55
N GLY A 121 17.76 17.69 33.08
CA GLY A 121 19.12 17.87 32.56
C GLY A 121 19.63 16.73 31.70
N ILE A 122 20.73 17.03 31.01
CA ILE A 122 21.46 16.10 30.16
C ILE A 122 22.87 16.00 30.76
N PHE A 123 23.36 14.78 30.92
CA PHE A 123 24.71 14.48 31.35
C PHE A 123 25.59 14.23 30.12
N LEU A 124 26.68 14.99 30.00
CA LEU A 124 27.74 14.77 29.02
C LEU A 124 29.04 14.40 29.73
N ALA A 125 29.69 13.34 29.26
CA ALA A 125 31.01 12.94 29.73
C ALA A 125 31.84 12.31 28.63
N ASP A 126 33.16 12.40 28.76
CA ASP A 126 34.10 11.54 28.03
C ASP A 126 33.87 10.08 28.46
N PHE A 127 33.79 9.18 27.49
CA PHE A 127 33.56 7.76 27.74
C PHE A 127 34.63 7.12 28.62
N ASN A 128 35.91 7.45 28.40
CA ASN A 128 37.01 6.81 29.12
C ASN A 128 36.98 7.20 30.60
N ASN A 129 36.89 8.50 30.87
CA ASN A 129 36.80 9.01 32.23
C ASN A 129 35.55 8.49 32.95
N TYR A 130 34.40 8.47 32.25
CA TYR A 130 33.18 7.93 32.83
C TYR A 130 33.32 6.45 33.21
N TRP A 131 33.96 5.65 32.36
CA TRP A 131 34.17 4.23 32.60
C TRP A 131 35.13 3.99 33.78
N GLU A 132 36.22 4.75 33.85
CA GLU A 132 37.17 4.71 34.97
C GLU A 132 36.49 5.04 36.30
N SER A 133 35.74 6.14 36.36
CA SER A 133 34.99 6.52 37.57
C SER A 133 33.93 5.50 37.96
N CYS A 134 33.29 4.84 36.98
CA CYS A 134 32.34 3.76 37.28
C CYS A 134 33.05 2.56 37.91
N ASN A 135 34.23 2.18 37.43
CA ASN A 135 34.98 1.06 38.00
C ASN A 135 35.58 1.36 39.38
N GLU A 136 35.91 2.62 39.69
CA GLU A 136 36.41 3.02 41.01
C GLU A 136 35.34 2.93 42.09
N HIS A 137 34.07 3.13 41.73
CA HIS A 137 32.94 3.18 42.66
C HIS A 137 32.05 1.92 42.65
N LEU A 138 32.43 0.89 41.90
CA LEU A 138 31.78 -0.43 41.85
C LEU A 138 32.41 -1.41 42.85
#